data_AF-A0A1D6E9C9-F1
#
_entry.id   AF-A0A1D6E9C9-F1
#
_cell.length_a   1.000
_cell.length_b   1.000
_cell.length_c   1.000
_cell.angle_alpha   90.00
_cell.angle_beta   90.00
_cell.angle_gamma   90.00
#
_symmetry.space_group_name_H-M   'P 1'
#
loop_
_entity.id
_entity.type
_entity.pdbx_description
1 polymer ?
#
loop_
_entity_poly.entity_id
_entity_poly.type
_entity_poly.pdbx_seq_one_letter_code
_entity_poly.pdbx_strand_id
1 'polypeptide(L)'
;MDPTTSGERHLCRIGVSRGDDPVGALGESQHSFGFGGTGKFSHQRRFVNYGVKFGVGDTVVCAVDLDSKPMTSIGFARNGEWLGIARHFDAGEKGLGLVDAPLRLMRWGFALFPHVLLKNVIVEMQFSREDGLLPVDGYEPWASAFSQRNSEFGPSFEQNKCEVMMMVGLPTSGKSTWAEKWVKEHQEKRYILLGTNLVLEQMKVPGLLRKNNYGERFERLMDCATWIFNKLLTRAANTPRNFIIDQTNVYKNARIRKLRPFANYRNTVVVMFPTPSELKSRAAKLFNEMGKEIPAEAVNEMTANFVLPLSKDMPHSKEPFDEVIFTELSRDEAQRTLDDMQRVLPRNVTPSYGNSGNQKHYSSTYAGTAAPLDPEATCANQVEVN
;
A
#
# COMPACT_ATOMS: atom_id res chain seq x y z
N MET A 1 26.00 -11.16 -9.81
CA MET A 1 25.53 -10.08 -10.71
C MET A 1 24.01 -10.10 -10.73
N ASP A 2 23.35 -8.96 -10.48
CA ASP A 2 21.88 -8.84 -10.46
C ASP A 2 21.31 -9.05 -11.89
N PRO A 3 20.50 -10.10 -12.13
CA PRO A 3 20.04 -10.48 -13.47
C PRO A 3 18.94 -9.56 -14.03
N THR A 4 18.48 -8.55 -13.28
CA THR A 4 17.58 -7.54 -13.86
C THR A 4 18.31 -6.73 -14.93
N THR A 5 17.75 -6.74 -16.14
CA THR A 5 18.26 -5.93 -17.25
C THR A 5 18.27 -4.45 -16.85
N SER A 6 19.28 -3.70 -17.29
CA SER A 6 19.50 -2.30 -16.87
C SER A 6 18.29 -1.38 -17.08
N GLY A 7 17.36 -1.74 -17.97
CA GLY A 7 16.12 -1.00 -18.24
C GLY A 7 14.98 -1.23 -17.24
N GLU A 8 15.07 -2.21 -16.35
CA GLU A 8 14.01 -2.58 -15.39
C GLU A 8 14.32 -2.15 -13.93
N ARG A 9 15.55 -1.66 -13.71
CA ARG A 9 16.05 -1.25 -12.39
C ARG A 9 15.49 0.10 -11.95
N HIS A 10 15.27 0.99 -12.90
CA HIS A 10 14.79 2.35 -12.67
C HIS A 10 13.45 2.52 -13.39
N LEU A 11 12.46 3.07 -12.68
CA LEU A 11 11.19 3.45 -13.28
C LEU A 11 10.89 4.90 -12.91
N CYS A 12 10.73 5.73 -13.92
CA CYS A 12 10.21 7.08 -13.80
C CYS A 12 9.05 7.20 -14.77
N ARG A 13 7.89 7.60 -14.27
CA ARG A 13 6.72 7.94 -15.07
C ARG A 13 6.12 9.20 -14.50
N ILE A 14 5.84 10.16 -15.37
CA ILE A 14 5.23 11.45 -15.00
C ILE A 14 3.92 11.64 -15.75
N GLY A 15 3.01 12.43 -15.21
CA GLY A 15 1.77 12.77 -15.88
C GLY A 15 0.75 13.32 -14.91
N VAL A 16 -0.53 12.99 -15.13
CA VAL A 16 -1.63 13.44 -14.28
C VAL A 16 -2.58 12.30 -13.95
N SER A 17 -3.15 12.34 -12.76
CA SER A 17 -4.28 11.50 -12.35
C SER A 17 -5.40 12.37 -11.81
N ARG A 18 -6.63 11.88 -11.94
CA ARG A 18 -7.76 12.45 -11.22
C ARG A 18 -7.61 12.21 -9.72
N GLY A 19 -8.12 13.13 -8.90
CA GLY A 19 -7.89 13.14 -7.47
C GLY A 19 -8.31 11.85 -6.78
N ASP A 20 -9.42 11.22 -7.18
CA ASP A 20 -9.94 9.97 -6.61
C ASP A 20 -9.23 8.69 -7.09
N ASP A 21 -8.24 8.82 -7.97
CA ASP A 21 -7.51 7.69 -8.52
C ASP A 21 -6.45 7.13 -7.53
N PRO A 22 -6.17 5.81 -7.53
CA PRO A 22 -5.15 5.24 -6.67
C PRO A 22 -3.74 5.75 -6.99
N VAL A 23 -3.01 6.20 -5.96
CA VAL A 23 -1.66 6.77 -6.07
C VAL A 23 -0.64 5.78 -6.66
N GLY A 24 -0.84 4.47 -6.50
CA GLY A 24 0.11 3.46 -7.01
C GLY A 24 0.01 3.15 -8.51
N ALA A 25 -0.89 3.79 -9.24
CA ALA A 25 -1.42 3.27 -10.51
C ALA A 25 -1.32 4.26 -11.69
N LEU A 26 -0.29 5.11 -11.75
CA LEU A 26 -0.13 6.11 -12.83
C LEU A 26 -0.16 5.47 -14.22
N GLY A 27 -1.16 5.82 -15.04
CA GLY A 27 -1.39 5.28 -16.38
C GLY A 27 -2.09 3.92 -16.43
N GLU A 28 -2.56 3.40 -15.30
CA GLU A 28 -3.25 2.12 -15.21
C GLU A 28 -4.77 2.24 -15.14
N SER A 29 -5.31 3.41 -14.79
CA SER A 29 -6.75 3.65 -14.76
C SER A 29 -7.25 4.45 -15.96
N GLN A 30 -8.57 4.61 -16.05
CA GLN A 30 -9.23 5.49 -17.02
C GLN A 30 -9.02 6.97 -16.72
N HIS A 31 -8.67 7.33 -15.49
CA HIS A 31 -8.52 8.72 -15.05
C HIS A 31 -7.06 9.11 -14.84
N SER A 32 -6.14 8.33 -15.43
CA SER A 32 -4.70 8.50 -15.28
C SER A 32 -3.98 8.41 -16.62
N PHE A 33 -3.03 9.31 -16.81
CA PHE A 33 -2.22 9.40 -18.01
C PHE A 33 -0.77 9.58 -17.59
N GLY A 34 0.11 8.75 -18.13
CA GLY A 34 1.53 8.79 -17.79
C GLY A 34 2.41 8.68 -19.01
N PHE A 35 3.61 9.25 -18.92
CA PHE A 35 4.70 9.10 -19.86
C PHE A 35 5.92 8.58 -19.11
N GLY A 36 6.42 7.41 -19.52
CA GLY A 36 7.52 6.72 -18.85
C GLY A 36 8.85 6.88 -19.56
N GLY A 37 9.95 6.75 -18.82
CA GLY A 37 11.33 6.85 -19.34
C GLY A 37 11.67 5.91 -20.49
N THR A 38 10.85 4.87 -20.70
CA THR A 38 10.94 3.96 -21.85
C THR A 38 10.38 4.53 -23.16
N GLY A 39 9.93 5.79 -23.18
CA GLY A 39 9.36 6.46 -24.37
C GLY A 39 7.90 6.10 -24.62
N LYS A 40 7.24 5.46 -23.64
CA LYS A 40 5.87 4.97 -23.76
C LYS A 40 4.89 5.85 -23.01
N PHE A 41 3.78 6.14 -23.67
CA PHE A 41 2.59 6.68 -23.04
C PHE A 41 1.75 5.54 -22.44
N SER A 42 1.22 5.76 -21.24
CA SER A 42 0.45 4.79 -20.47
C SER A 42 -0.91 5.34 -20.08
N HIS A 43 -1.96 4.58 -20.39
CA HIS A 43 -3.34 4.87 -20.01
C HIS A 43 -4.15 3.57 -20.01
N GLN A 44 -5.01 3.34 -19.00
CA GLN A 44 -5.81 2.12 -18.88
C GLN A 44 -4.99 0.82 -19.02
N ARG A 45 -3.79 0.78 -18.43
CA ARG A 45 -2.83 -0.34 -18.51
C ARG A 45 -2.34 -0.65 -19.93
N ARG A 46 -2.59 0.23 -20.89
CA ARG A 46 -2.04 0.14 -22.25
C ARG A 46 -0.81 1.03 -22.36
N PHE A 47 0.28 0.45 -22.83
CA PHE A 47 1.57 1.13 -22.99
C PHE A 47 1.91 1.22 -24.47
N VAL A 48 1.80 2.41 -25.04
CA VAL A 48 2.00 2.65 -26.48
C VAL A 48 3.25 3.49 -26.70
N ASN A 49 3.98 3.22 -27.78
CA ASN A 49 5.10 4.08 -28.18
C ASN A 49 4.53 5.46 -28.52
N TYR A 50 5.11 6.51 -27.94
CA TYR A 50 4.62 7.88 -28.10
C TYR A 50 5.75 8.85 -28.45
N GLY A 51 6.84 8.81 -27.69
CA GLY A 51 7.95 9.73 -27.87
C GLY A 51 9.29 9.06 -27.67
N VAL A 52 10.27 9.88 -27.34
CA VAL A 52 11.65 9.45 -27.08
C VAL A 52 11.82 8.96 -25.65
N LYS A 53 12.80 8.08 -25.43
CA LYS A 53 13.22 7.67 -24.08
C LYS A 53 13.81 8.88 -23.33
N PHE A 54 13.71 8.88 -22.01
CA PHE A 54 14.37 9.86 -21.16
C PHE A 54 15.01 9.20 -19.95
N GLY A 55 16.00 9.85 -19.35
CA GLY A 55 16.78 9.35 -18.23
C GLY A 55 17.32 10.45 -17.33
N VAL A 56 18.39 10.12 -16.60
CA VAL A 56 19.05 11.06 -15.67
C VAL A 56 19.55 12.28 -16.44
N GLY A 57 19.23 13.47 -15.93
CA GLY A 57 19.61 14.76 -16.53
C GLY A 57 18.62 15.31 -17.56
N ASP A 58 17.61 14.54 -17.98
CA ASP A 58 16.55 15.05 -18.84
C ASP A 58 15.49 15.82 -18.04
N THR A 59 15.03 16.93 -18.59
CA THR A 59 13.84 17.65 -18.13
C THR A 59 12.64 17.20 -18.95
N VAL A 60 11.56 16.79 -18.30
CA VAL A 60 10.32 16.40 -18.97
C VAL A 60 9.16 17.23 -18.43
N VAL A 61 8.45 17.89 -19.33
CA VAL A 61 7.28 18.72 -19.00
C VAL A 61 6.02 17.97 -19.41
N CYS A 62 5.04 17.88 -18.50
CA CYS A 62 3.71 17.39 -18.79
C CYS A 62 2.78 18.59 -19.00
N ALA A 63 2.15 18.67 -20.17
CA ALA A 63 1.24 19.76 -20.52
C ALA A 63 -0.18 19.21 -20.73
N VAL A 64 -1.17 19.85 -20.11
CA VAL A 64 -2.59 19.47 -20.21
C VAL A 64 -3.39 20.68 -20.65
N ASP A 65 -4.08 20.55 -21.78
CA ASP A 65 -5.01 21.56 -22.29
C ASP A 65 -6.41 21.25 -21.77
N LEU A 66 -6.87 22.09 -20.83
CA LEU A 66 -8.22 22.07 -20.29
C LEU A 66 -9.10 23.20 -20.85
N ASP A 67 -8.60 24.02 -21.76
CA ASP A 67 -9.35 25.15 -22.32
C ASP A 67 -10.16 24.73 -23.54
N SER A 68 -9.70 23.72 -24.28
CA SER A 68 -10.39 23.13 -25.45
C SER A 68 -11.58 22.22 -25.10
N LYS A 69 -12.32 22.52 -24.01
CA LYS A 69 -13.44 21.69 -23.54
C LYS A 69 -14.54 21.55 -24.62
N PRO A 70 -15.20 20.36 -24.71
CA PRO A 70 -15.02 19.19 -23.85
C PRO A 70 -13.82 18.31 -24.27
N MET A 71 -13.23 18.52 -25.46
CA MET A 71 -12.16 17.67 -25.99
C MET A 71 -10.79 18.20 -25.59
N THR A 72 -10.40 17.87 -24.36
CA THR A 72 -9.11 18.21 -23.77
C THR A 72 -7.97 17.34 -24.30
N SER A 73 -6.73 17.74 -24.05
CA SER A 73 -5.56 17.00 -24.51
C SER A 73 -4.43 16.97 -23.49
N ILE A 74 -3.58 15.95 -23.61
CA ILE A 74 -2.33 15.83 -22.86
C ILE A 74 -1.19 15.54 -23.82
N GLY A 75 -0.07 16.23 -23.62
CA GLY A 75 1.19 15.98 -24.33
C GLY A 75 2.39 16.28 -23.43
N PHE A 76 3.58 16.03 -23.97
CA PHE A 76 4.81 16.14 -23.20
C PHE A 76 5.90 16.83 -24.02
N ALA A 77 6.79 17.54 -23.32
CA ALA A 77 8.05 18.03 -23.89
C ALA A 77 9.23 17.38 -23.18
N ARG A 78 10.34 17.22 -23.89
CA ARG A 78 11.61 16.79 -23.32
C ARG A 78 12.69 17.79 -23.70
N ASN A 79 13.43 18.30 -22.71
CA ASN A 79 14.53 19.27 -22.90
C ASN A 79 14.12 20.45 -23.80
N GLY A 80 12.89 20.95 -23.64
CA GLY A 80 12.32 22.04 -24.43
C GLY A 80 11.70 21.64 -25.78
N GLU A 81 11.91 20.41 -26.26
CA GLU A 81 11.31 19.92 -27.50
C GLU A 81 9.93 19.31 -27.27
N TRP A 82 8.91 19.83 -27.96
CA TRP A 82 7.54 19.31 -27.89
C TRP A 82 7.41 17.97 -28.63
N LEU A 83 6.91 16.94 -27.95
CA LEU A 83 6.77 15.58 -28.51
C LEU A 83 5.40 15.35 -29.18
N GLY A 84 4.54 16.37 -29.26
CA GLY A 84 3.19 16.26 -29.81
C GLY A 84 2.14 15.89 -28.77
N ILE A 85 0.88 15.81 -29.19
CA ILE A 85 -0.22 15.39 -28.30
C ILE A 85 -0.18 13.87 -28.14
N ALA A 86 -0.14 13.40 -26.89
CA ALA A 86 -0.17 11.97 -26.58
C ALA A 86 -1.58 11.39 -26.66
N ARG A 87 -2.57 12.16 -26.21
CA ARG A 87 -3.98 11.73 -26.21
C ARG A 87 -4.93 12.92 -26.10
N HIS A 88 -6.03 12.84 -26.83
CA HIS A 88 -7.24 13.61 -26.56
C HIS A 88 -8.17 12.82 -25.64
N PHE A 89 -8.84 13.50 -24.72
CA PHE A 89 -9.81 12.90 -23.81
C PHE A 89 -10.97 13.85 -23.53
N ASP A 90 -12.13 13.25 -23.27
CA ASP A 90 -13.34 13.99 -22.90
C ASP A 90 -13.26 14.43 -21.43
N ALA A 91 -13.39 15.72 -21.19
CA ALA A 91 -13.42 16.30 -19.84
C ALA A 91 -14.83 16.36 -19.24
N GLY A 92 -15.88 16.12 -20.02
CA GLY A 92 -17.27 16.09 -19.56
C GLY A 92 -17.64 14.81 -18.81
N GLU A 93 -18.93 14.66 -18.50
CA GLU A 93 -19.47 13.55 -17.68
C GLU A 93 -19.16 12.15 -18.23
N LYS A 94 -19.13 11.99 -19.55
CA LYS A 94 -18.85 10.71 -20.22
C LYS A 94 -17.36 10.32 -20.17
N GLY A 95 -16.49 11.28 -19.85
CA GLY A 95 -15.04 11.08 -19.75
C GLY A 95 -14.57 11.24 -18.31
N LEU A 96 -13.76 12.26 -18.06
CA LEU A 96 -13.13 12.44 -16.75
C LEU A 96 -14.01 13.18 -15.72
N GLY A 97 -15.10 13.81 -16.15
CA GLY A 97 -15.99 14.56 -15.27
C GLY A 97 -15.32 15.77 -14.63
N LEU A 98 -14.38 16.42 -15.34
CA LEU A 98 -13.71 17.64 -14.92
C LEU A 98 -14.58 18.88 -15.10
N VAL A 99 -15.55 18.82 -16.03
CA VAL A 99 -16.47 19.91 -16.38
C VAL A 99 -17.87 19.57 -15.89
N ASP A 100 -18.60 20.58 -15.41
CA ASP A 100 -19.99 20.46 -14.94
C ASP A 100 -20.19 19.35 -13.88
N ALA A 101 -19.15 19.05 -13.10
CA ALA A 101 -19.27 18.14 -11.99
C ALA A 101 -20.41 18.67 -11.10
N PRO A 102 -21.44 17.85 -10.78
CA PRO A 102 -22.47 18.24 -9.83
C PRO A 102 -21.80 18.77 -8.56
N LEU A 103 -22.49 19.58 -7.74
CA LEU A 103 -22.04 19.96 -6.40
C LEU A 103 -21.83 18.69 -5.53
N ARG A 104 -20.74 17.98 -5.79
CA ARG A 104 -20.34 16.73 -5.16
C ARG A 104 -19.47 17.10 -3.98
N LEU A 105 -19.66 16.38 -2.88
CA LEU A 105 -19.02 16.64 -1.59
C LEU A 105 -17.47 16.69 -1.67
N MET A 106 -16.88 16.06 -2.70
CA MET A 106 -15.43 15.94 -2.91
C MET A 106 -14.99 16.51 -4.26
N ARG A 107 -14.96 17.84 -4.41
CA ARG A 107 -14.52 18.53 -5.64
C ARG A 107 -13.11 18.12 -6.09
N TRP A 108 -12.19 17.97 -5.14
CA TRP A 108 -10.83 17.48 -5.41
C TRP A 108 -10.84 16.10 -6.07
N GLY A 109 -11.84 15.25 -5.80
CA GLY A 109 -11.95 13.92 -6.41
C GLY A 109 -12.13 13.97 -7.92
N PHE A 110 -12.54 15.11 -8.47
CA PHE A 110 -12.74 15.34 -9.91
C PHE A 110 -11.70 16.27 -10.53
N ALA A 111 -10.77 16.82 -9.74
CA ALA A 111 -9.66 17.60 -10.27
C ALA A 111 -8.52 16.71 -10.77
N LEU A 112 -7.72 17.21 -11.70
CA LEU A 112 -6.46 16.59 -12.08
C LEU A 112 -5.35 17.05 -11.14
N PHE A 113 -4.43 16.14 -10.82
CA PHE A 113 -3.24 16.43 -10.04
C PHE A 113 -2.00 15.92 -10.77
N PRO A 114 -0.87 16.64 -10.69
CA PRO A 114 0.42 16.10 -11.08
C PRO A 114 0.69 14.79 -10.37
N HIS A 115 1.07 13.77 -11.13
CA HIS A 115 1.32 12.43 -10.62
C HIS A 115 2.65 11.93 -11.15
N VAL A 116 3.52 11.52 -10.24
CA VAL A 116 4.81 10.91 -10.55
C VAL A 116 4.94 9.57 -9.84
N LEU A 117 5.33 8.55 -10.61
CA LEU A 117 5.59 7.20 -10.15
C LEU A 117 7.09 6.90 -10.29
N LEU A 118 7.74 6.59 -9.17
CA LEU A 118 9.19 6.46 -9.07
C LEU A 118 9.59 5.10 -8.50
N LYS A 119 10.65 4.52 -9.05
CA LYS A 119 11.37 3.35 -8.53
C LYS A 119 12.86 3.58 -8.72
N ASN A 120 13.61 3.60 -7.62
CA ASN A 120 15.08 3.76 -7.62
C ASN A 120 15.57 4.98 -8.40
N VAL A 121 14.83 6.08 -8.35
CA VAL A 121 15.16 7.35 -9.01
C VAL A 121 14.82 8.51 -8.09
N ILE A 122 15.54 9.61 -8.28
CA ILE A 122 15.27 10.90 -7.65
C ILE A 122 14.92 11.87 -8.75
N VAL A 123 13.93 12.73 -8.50
CA VAL A 123 13.48 13.76 -9.44
C VAL A 123 13.38 15.08 -8.71
N GLU A 124 13.61 16.16 -9.44
CA GLU A 124 13.29 17.52 -9.02
C GLU A 124 11.94 17.90 -9.62
N MET A 125 11.06 18.49 -8.81
CA MET A 125 9.72 18.89 -9.24
C MET A 125 9.69 20.39 -9.45
N GLN A 126 9.30 20.83 -10.65
CA GLN A 126 9.23 22.24 -11.01
C GLN A 126 7.77 22.59 -11.34
N PHE A 127 7.11 23.39 -10.51
CA PHE A 127 5.71 23.76 -10.68
C PHE A 127 5.51 25.22 -11.12
N SER A 128 6.58 26.02 -11.02
CA SER A 128 6.61 27.44 -11.35
C SER A 128 7.89 27.79 -12.14
N ARG A 129 7.89 28.97 -12.76
CA ARG A 129 9.09 29.52 -13.43
C ARG A 129 10.24 29.75 -12.44
N GLU A 130 9.90 30.04 -11.18
CA GLU A 130 10.86 30.25 -10.09
C GLU A 130 11.60 28.95 -9.74
N ASP A 131 10.93 27.79 -9.89
CA ASP A 131 11.54 26.47 -9.74
C ASP A 131 12.42 26.08 -10.95
N GLY A 132 12.51 26.93 -11.97
CA GLY A 132 13.23 26.66 -13.22
C GLY A 132 12.39 25.98 -14.31
N LEU A 133 11.05 25.90 -14.15
CA LEU A 133 10.17 25.37 -15.20
C LEU A 133 10.17 26.30 -16.42
N LEU A 134 10.53 25.73 -17.59
CA LEU A 134 10.31 26.34 -18.88
C LEU A 134 9.02 25.77 -19.48
N PRO A 135 7.90 26.52 -19.45
CA PRO A 135 6.64 26.02 -20.00
C PRO A 135 6.72 25.89 -21.51
N VAL A 136 5.95 24.96 -22.06
CA VAL A 136 5.72 24.83 -23.50
C VAL A 136 4.93 26.04 -23.99
N ASP A 137 5.22 26.52 -25.21
CA ASP A 137 4.50 27.63 -25.82
C ASP A 137 2.98 27.41 -25.79
N GLY A 138 2.23 28.41 -25.33
CA GLY A 138 0.77 28.34 -25.16
C GLY A 138 0.29 27.68 -23.86
N TYR A 139 1.19 27.20 -23.00
CA TYR A 139 0.86 26.65 -21.69
C TYR A 139 1.39 27.53 -20.56
N GLU A 140 0.68 27.53 -19.43
CA GLU A 140 1.09 28.22 -18.21
C GLU A 140 1.59 27.22 -17.15
N PRO A 141 2.53 27.63 -16.27
CA PRO A 141 2.96 26.83 -15.13
C PRO A 141 1.79 26.40 -14.23
N TRP A 142 1.92 25.24 -13.58
CA TRP A 142 0.91 24.73 -12.64
C TRP A 142 0.59 25.73 -11.53
N ALA A 143 1.60 26.44 -11.02
CA ALA A 143 1.43 27.46 -9.98
C ALA A 143 0.52 28.62 -10.41
N SER A 144 0.38 28.90 -11.71
CA SER A 144 -0.50 29.97 -12.21
C SER A 144 -1.98 29.67 -11.91
N ALA A 145 -2.37 28.39 -11.78
CA ALA A 145 -3.75 27.97 -11.48
C ALA A 145 -4.27 28.55 -10.15
N PHE A 146 -3.40 28.80 -9.17
CA PHE A 146 -3.76 29.42 -7.89
C PHE A 146 -4.21 30.87 -8.07
N SER A 147 -3.45 31.67 -8.83
CA SER A 147 -3.78 33.08 -9.11
C SER A 147 -5.06 33.23 -9.93
N GLN A 148 -5.32 32.27 -10.82
CA GLN A 148 -6.50 32.24 -11.69
C GLN A 148 -7.75 31.67 -10.99
N ARG A 149 -7.65 31.28 -9.71
CA ARG A 149 -8.73 30.62 -8.94
C ARG A 149 -9.28 29.36 -9.63
N ASN A 150 -8.44 28.69 -10.41
CA ASN A 150 -8.76 27.45 -11.12
C ASN A 150 -8.01 26.27 -10.47
N SER A 151 -7.96 26.26 -9.14
CA SER A 151 -7.22 25.27 -8.35
C SER A 151 -8.13 24.60 -7.33
N GLU A 152 -8.02 23.28 -7.22
CA GLU A 152 -8.64 22.49 -6.16
C GLU A 152 -7.55 21.92 -5.25
N PHE A 153 -7.73 22.07 -3.94
CA PHE A 153 -6.81 21.49 -2.97
C PHE A 153 -7.28 20.09 -2.61
N GLY A 154 -6.34 19.14 -2.59
CA GLY A 154 -6.59 17.84 -1.97
C GLY A 154 -6.90 17.99 -0.47
N PRO A 155 -7.38 16.93 0.18
CA PRO A 155 -7.67 16.98 1.61
C PRO A 155 -6.42 17.36 2.41
N SER A 156 -6.59 18.30 3.34
CA SER A 156 -5.57 18.69 4.30
C SER A 156 -5.62 17.75 5.50
N PHE A 157 -4.46 17.37 6.00
CA PHE A 157 -4.32 16.44 7.11
C PHE A 157 -3.43 17.05 8.18
N GLU A 158 -4.02 17.25 9.35
CA GLU A 158 -3.28 17.58 10.57
C GLU A 158 -3.04 16.28 11.34
N GLN A 159 -1.79 16.01 11.74
CA GLN A 159 -1.41 14.71 12.30
C GLN A 159 -2.25 14.31 13.53
N ASN A 160 -2.62 15.28 14.37
CA ASN A 160 -3.45 15.08 15.57
C ASN A 160 -4.94 14.82 15.28
N LYS A 161 -5.37 15.02 14.03
CA LYS A 161 -6.72 14.69 13.53
C LYS A 161 -6.72 13.47 12.62
N CYS A 162 -5.55 12.93 12.29
CA CYS A 162 -5.43 11.72 11.50
C CYS A 162 -5.78 10.49 12.33
N GLU A 163 -6.28 9.46 11.66
CA GLU A 163 -6.65 8.20 12.28
C GLU A 163 -5.89 7.02 11.69
N VAL A 164 -5.59 6.05 12.55
CA VAL A 164 -5.03 4.76 12.19
C VAL A 164 -5.98 3.67 12.62
N MET A 165 -6.42 2.87 11.65
CA MET A 165 -7.22 1.68 11.88
C MET A 165 -6.32 0.45 11.84
N MET A 166 -6.29 -0.33 12.92
CA MET A 166 -5.57 -1.61 12.95
C MET A 166 -6.56 -2.77 12.77
N MET A 167 -6.36 -3.57 11.74
CA MET A 167 -7.13 -4.80 11.56
C MET A 167 -6.60 -5.89 12.49
N VAL A 168 -7.48 -6.64 13.15
CA VAL A 168 -7.13 -7.79 14.02
C VAL A 168 -7.98 -8.99 13.63
N GLY A 169 -7.35 -10.15 13.47
CA GLY A 169 -8.05 -11.39 13.17
C GLY A 169 -7.15 -12.44 12.51
N LEU A 170 -7.53 -13.71 12.65
CA LEU A 170 -6.81 -14.84 12.07
C LEU A 170 -6.68 -14.73 10.55
N PRO A 171 -5.72 -15.42 9.90
CA PRO A 171 -5.69 -15.54 8.45
C PRO A 171 -7.07 -15.96 7.91
N THR A 172 -7.41 -15.55 6.68
CA THR A 172 -8.69 -15.84 6.02
C THR A 172 -9.96 -15.29 6.70
N SER A 173 -9.84 -14.49 7.77
CA SER A 173 -11.00 -13.92 8.48
C SER A 173 -11.73 -12.79 7.74
N GLY A 174 -11.22 -12.29 6.61
CA GLY A 174 -11.86 -11.22 5.82
C GLY A 174 -11.34 -9.80 6.06
N LYS A 175 -10.22 -9.63 6.78
CA LYS A 175 -9.61 -8.30 7.05
C LYS A 175 -9.37 -7.44 5.83
N SER A 176 -8.66 -7.97 4.82
CA SER A 176 -8.34 -7.21 3.60
C SER A 176 -9.62 -6.79 2.86
N THR A 177 -10.60 -7.69 2.76
CA THR A 177 -11.90 -7.39 2.15
C THR A 177 -12.63 -6.27 2.89
N TRP A 178 -12.65 -6.31 4.22
CA TRP A 178 -13.26 -5.26 5.04
C TRP A 178 -12.53 -3.93 4.86
N ALA A 179 -11.20 -3.94 4.93
CA ALA A 179 -10.37 -2.75 4.79
C ALA A 179 -10.54 -2.08 3.42
N GLU A 180 -10.50 -2.85 2.34
CA GLU A 180 -10.74 -2.36 0.98
C GLU A 180 -12.14 -1.78 0.81
N LYS A 181 -13.16 -2.42 1.40
CA LYS A 181 -14.52 -1.90 1.42
C LYS A 181 -14.59 -0.56 2.17
N TRP A 182 -13.95 -0.47 3.33
CA TRP A 182 -13.91 0.76 4.14
C TRP A 182 -13.28 1.93 3.37
N VAL A 183 -12.15 1.70 2.67
CA VAL A 183 -11.53 2.72 1.81
C VAL A 183 -12.46 3.22 0.70
N LYS A 184 -13.25 2.32 0.11
CA LYS A 184 -14.22 2.68 -0.96
C LYS A 184 -15.43 3.44 -0.44
N GLU A 185 -15.87 3.15 0.78
CA GLU A 185 -17.02 3.80 1.42
C GLU A 185 -16.66 5.16 2.04
N HIS A 186 -15.39 5.36 2.43
CA HIS A 186 -14.88 6.57 3.07
C HIS A 186 -13.79 7.26 2.23
N GLN A 187 -14.12 7.60 0.99
CA GLN A 187 -13.17 8.19 0.03
C GLN A 187 -12.64 9.55 0.49
N GLU A 188 -13.42 10.29 1.29
CA GLU A 188 -13.05 11.58 1.88
C GLU A 188 -11.90 11.46 2.88
N LYS A 189 -11.76 10.29 3.53
CA LYS A 189 -10.68 10.02 4.49
C LYS A 189 -9.36 9.69 3.82
N ARG A 190 -9.37 9.29 2.54
CA ARG A 190 -8.15 8.93 1.77
C ARG A 190 -7.21 8.00 2.53
N TYR A 191 -7.77 6.92 3.07
CA TYR A 191 -6.99 5.91 3.77
C TYR A 191 -5.90 5.31 2.88
N ILE A 192 -4.69 5.21 3.43
CA ILE A 192 -3.59 4.44 2.83
C ILE A 192 -3.56 3.06 3.50
N LEU A 193 -3.84 2.03 2.71
CA LEU A 193 -3.78 0.64 3.17
C LEU A 193 -2.32 0.18 3.25
N LEU A 194 -1.92 -0.33 4.40
CA LEU A 194 -0.59 -0.88 4.67
C LEU A 194 -0.72 -2.34 5.07
N GLY A 195 -0.07 -3.24 4.33
CA GLY A 195 -0.11 -4.67 4.64
C GLY A 195 1.03 -5.42 3.96
N THR A 196 1.42 -6.56 4.54
CA THR A 196 2.44 -7.42 3.93
C THR A 196 1.94 -8.04 2.62
N ASN A 197 0.64 -8.30 2.49
CA ASN A 197 0.07 -8.78 1.23
C ASN A 197 0.31 -7.78 0.09
N LEU A 198 0.11 -6.47 0.31
CA LEU A 198 0.37 -5.45 -0.72
C LEU A 198 1.81 -5.47 -1.22
N VAL A 199 2.78 -5.61 -0.30
CA VAL A 199 4.20 -5.75 -0.66
C VAL A 199 4.43 -7.03 -1.47
N LEU A 200 3.86 -8.15 -1.02
CA LEU A 200 3.97 -9.43 -1.72
C LEU A 200 3.33 -9.41 -3.11
N GLU A 201 2.30 -8.60 -3.33
CA GLU A 201 1.67 -8.43 -4.64
C GLU A 201 2.57 -7.68 -5.62
N GLN A 202 3.29 -6.67 -5.15
CA GLN A 202 4.27 -5.94 -5.95
C GLN A 202 5.51 -6.78 -6.30
N MET A 203 5.78 -7.83 -5.53
CA MET A 203 6.84 -8.80 -5.80
C MET A 203 6.39 -9.96 -6.71
N LYS A 204 5.15 -9.98 -7.20
CA LYS A 204 4.68 -11.04 -8.10
C LYS A 204 5.38 -10.90 -9.46
N VAL A 205 5.85 -12.02 -9.98
CA VAL A 205 6.32 -12.13 -11.37
C VAL A 205 5.16 -12.62 -12.23
N PRO A 206 4.78 -11.90 -13.31
CA PRO A 206 3.72 -12.34 -14.22
C PRO A 206 3.96 -13.76 -14.75
N GLY A 207 2.91 -14.58 -14.82
CA GLY A 207 2.97 -15.96 -15.33
C GLY A 207 3.44 -17.02 -14.34
N LEU A 208 4.00 -16.64 -13.18
CA LEU A 208 4.39 -17.56 -12.12
C LEU A 208 3.30 -17.68 -11.05
N LEU A 209 2.56 -18.79 -11.08
CA LEU A 209 1.64 -19.15 -10.00
C LEU A 209 2.44 -19.59 -8.77
N ARG A 210 2.09 -19.08 -7.59
CA ARG A 210 2.65 -19.54 -6.31
C ARG A 210 2.05 -20.90 -5.92
N LYS A 211 2.37 -21.96 -6.67
CA LYS A 211 2.05 -23.34 -6.30
C LYS A 211 3.20 -23.90 -5.48
N ASN A 212 2.90 -24.52 -4.33
CA ASN A 212 3.82 -25.32 -3.51
C ASN A 212 5.08 -24.61 -2.97
N ASN A 213 5.08 -23.29 -2.81
CA ASN A 213 6.29 -22.54 -2.42
C ASN A 213 6.50 -22.35 -0.91
N TYR A 214 5.71 -22.96 -0.01
CA TYR A 214 5.89 -22.87 1.45
C TYR A 214 7.10 -23.67 1.98
N GLY A 215 8.29 -23.40 1.43
CA GLY A 215 9.58 -23.79 2.00
C GLY A 215 10.41 -22.56 2.35
N GLU A 216 11.72 -22.74 2.58
CA GLU A 216 12.65 -21.66 3.00
C GLU A 216 12.59 -20.39 2.13
N ARG A 217 12.31 -20.53 0.82
CA ARG A 217 12.21 -19.38 -0.10
C ARG A 217 11.01 -18.48 0.22
N PHE A 218 9.90 -19.04 0.70
CA PHE A 218 8.74 -18.27 1.10
C PHE A 218 8.94 -17.59 2.44
N GLU A 219 9.65 -18.23 3.39
CA GLU A 219 10.04 -17.59 4.64
C GLU A 219 10.90 -16.35 4.37
N ARG A 220 11.93 -16.46 3.53
CA ARG A 220 12.75 -15.31 3.12
C ARG A 220 11.93 -14.20 2.47
N LEU A 221 10.93 -14.57 1.66
CA LEU A 221 10.02 -13.60 1.04
C LEU A 221 9.14 -12.89 2.09
N MET A 222 8.65 -13.63 3.09
CA MET A 222 7.86 -13.08 4.20
C MET A 222 8.70 -12.17 5.10
N ASP A 223 9.96 -12.52 5.34
CA ASP A 223 10.91 -11.68 6.08
C ASP A 223 11.18 -10.38 5.34
N CYS A 224 11.42 -10.46 4.02
CA CYS A 224 11.58 -9.29 3.17
C CYS A 224 10.32 -8.41 3.18
N ALA A 225 9.13 -8.99 3.00
CA ALA A 225 7.88 -8.26 3.04
C ALA A 225 7.63 -7.60 4.41
N THR A 226 8.00 -8.27 5.49
CA THR A 226 7.90 -7.75 6.85
C THR A 226 8.87 -6.60 7.08
N TRP A 227 10.11 -6.71 6.58
CA TRP A 227 11.10 -5.64 6.64
C TRP A 227 10.63 -4.39 5.89
N ILE A 228 10.15 -4.55 4.65
CA ILE A 228 9.58 -3.45 3.86
C ILE A 228 8.38 -2.83 4.58
N PHE A 229 7.46 -3.66 5.08
CA PHE A 229 6.31 -3.19 5.84
C PHE A 229 6.72 -2.34 7.04
N ASN A 230 7.73 -2.76 7.82
CA ASN A 230 8.21 -1.97 8.96
C ASN A 230 8.80 -0.62 8.53
N LYS A 231 9.52 -0.58 7.40
CA LYS A 231 10.02 0.69 6.83
C LYS A 231 8.86 1.60 6.38
N LEU A 232 7.85 1.05 5.73
CA LEU A 232 6.64 1.77 5.34
C LEU A 232 5.89 2.29 6.57
N LEU A 233 5.78 1.50 7.63
CA LEU A 233 5.14 1.88 8.88
C LEU A 233 5.85 3.07 9.55
N THR A 234 7.18 3.07 9.58
CA THR A 234 7.97 4.21 10.08
C THR A 234 7.75 5.47 9.26
N ARG A 235 7.64 5.36 7.91
CA ARG A 235 7.34 6.51 7.05
C ARG A 235 5.90 7.01 7.22
N ALA A 236 4.96 6.09 7.37
CA ALA A 236 3.55 6.38 7.58
C ALA A 236 3.34 7.21 8.86
N ALA A 237 3.98 6.82 9.97
CA ALA A 237 3.87 7.54 11.24
C ALA A 237 4.25 9.03 11.14
N ASN A 238 5.22 9.36 10.27
CA ASN A 238 5.74 10.71 10.05
C ASN A 238 5.04 11.46 8.92
N THR A 239 4.02 10.86 8.28
CA THR A 239 3.28 11.48 7.17
C THR A 239 1.84 11.71 7.61
N PRO A 240 1.35 12.96 7.79
CA PRO A 240 -0.03 13.22 8.18
C PRO A 240 -1.04 12.70 7.14
N ARG A 241 -1.58 11.51 7.36
CA ARG A 241 -2.59 10.83 6.53
C ARG A 241 -3.37 9.82 7.38
N ASN A 242 -4.53 9.39 6.89
CA ASN A 242 -5.23 8.28 7.51
C ASN A 242 -4.67 6.95 7.00
N PHE A 243 -4.50 5.96 7.88
CA PHE A 243 -3.90 4.67 7.55
C PHE A 243 -4.78 3.50 8.00
N ILE A 244 -4.75 2.41 7.24
CA ILE A 244 -5.28 1.11 7.69
C ILE A 244 -4.13 0.12 7.69
N ILE A 245 -3.87 -0.51 8.84
CA ILE A 245 -2.86 -1.57 9.01
C ILE A 245 -3.55 -2.93 8.85
N ASP A 246 -3.48 -3.50 7.65
CA ASP A 246 -4.03 -4.80 7.29
C ASP A 246 -3.00 -5.93 7.48
N GLN A 247 -2.99 -6.47 8.69
CA GLN A 247 -2.27 -7.68 9.08
C GLN A 247 -3.09 -8.45 10.11
N THR A 248 -2.61 -9.62 10.56
CA THR A 248 -3.35 -10.44 11.54
C THR A 248 -3.41 -9.80 12.93
N ASN A 249 -2.30 -9.21 13.40
CA ASN A 249 -2.22 -8.44 14.64
C ASN A 249 -2.81 -9.15 15.88
N VAL A 250 -2.76 -10.48 15.92
CA VAL A 250 -3.35 -11.29 17.01
C VAL A 250 -2.55 -11.21 18.33
N TYR A 251 -1.28 -10.82 18.26
CA TYR A 251 -0.38 -10.69 19.41
C TYR A 251 -0.43 -9.29 20.04
N LYS A 252 -0.80 -9.19 21.32
CA LYS A 252 -0.91 -7.92 22.07
C LYS A 252 0.35 -7.04 21.99
N ASN A 253 1.52 -7.60 22.30
CA ASN A 253 2.78 -6.84 22.30
C ASN A 253 3.17 -6.35 20.90
N ALA A 254 2.79 -7.09 19.85
CA ALA A 254 3.03 -6.67 18.47
C ALA A 254 2.15 -5.45 18.10
N ARG A 255 0.89 -5.42 18.54
CA ARG A 255 -0.01 -4.27 18.35
C ARG A 255 0.54 -3.01 19.01
N ILE A 256 0.91 -3.10 20.28
CA ILE A 256 1.49 -2.00 21.06
C ILE A 256 2.75 -1.45 20.36
N ARG A 257 3.67 -2.33 19.93
CA ARG A 257 4.90 -1.92 19.25
C ARG A 257 4.63 -1.20 17.93
N LYS A 258 3.69 -1.71 17.12
CA LYS A 258 3.34 -1.11 15.81
C LYS A 258 2.65 0.23 15.94
N LEU A 259 1.85 0.45 16.98
CA LEU A 259 1.10 1.69 17.19
C LEU A 259 1.88 2.75 17.97
N ARG A 260 2.98 2.38 18.64
CA ARG A 260 3.81 3.35 19.37
C ARG A 260 4.19 4.59 18.54
N PRO A 261 4.57 4.49 17.25
CA PRO A 261 4.86 5.67 16.42
C PRO A 261 3.63 6.53 16.09
N PHE A 262 2.41 6.00 16.28
CA PHE A 262 1.13 6.66 15.99
C PHE A 262 0.45 7.20 17.27
N ALA A 263 1.24 7.52 18.31
CA ALA A 263 0.70 8.00 19.59
C ALA A 263 -0.15 9.29 19.46
N ASN A 264 0.10 10.10 18.42
CA ASN A 264 -0.64 11.34 18.15
C ASN A 264 -1.84 11.15 17.21
N TYR A 265 -2.12 9.92 16.76
CA TYR A 265 -3.24 9.62 15.90
C TYR A 265 -4.42 9.12 16.73
N ARG A 266 -5.64 9.25 16.19
CA ARG A 266 -6.77 8.47 16.69
C ARG A 266 -6.59 7.01 16.29
N ASN A 267 -6.45 6.12 17.27
CA ASN A 267 -6.17 4.71 17.06
C ASN A 267 -7.43 3.87 17.27
N THR A 268 -8.01 3.37 16.18
CA THR A 268 -9.15 2.45 16.21
C THR A 268 -8.67 1.04 15.87
N VAL A 269 -9.22 0.02 16.52
CA VAL A 269 -8.99 -1.38 16.14
C VAL A 269 -10.28 -2.01 15.64
N VAL A 270 -10.16 -2.78 14.56
CA VAL A 270 -11.28 -3.47 13.93
C VAL A 270 -11.02 -4.97 14.01
N VAL A 271 -11.83 -5.65 14.80
CA VAL A 271 -11.73 -7.09 15.08
C VAL A 271 -12.61 -7.85 14.10
N MET A 272 -11.96 -8.56 13.17
CA MET A 272 -12.57 -9.48 12.21
C MET A 272 -12.47 -10.90 12.75
N PHE A 273 -13.52 -11.34 13.42
CA PHE A 273 -13.58 -12.62 14.11
C PHE A 273 -14.89 -13.36 13.79
N PRO A 274 -14.93 -14.10 12.67
CA PRO A 274 -16.10 -14.88 12.29
C PRO A 274 -16.18 -16.16 13.13
N THR A 275 -17.31 -16.88 13.01
CA THR A 275 -17.44 -18.22 13.59
C THR A 275 -16.43 -19.20 12.95
N PRO A 276 -16.06 -20.30 13.64
CA PRO A 276 -15.10 -21.27 13.09
C PRO A 276 -15.55 -21.93 11.77
N SER A 277 -16.85 -22.15 11.59
CA SER A 277 -17.41 -22.69 10.35
C SER A 277 -17.23 -21.71 9.18
N GLU A 278 -17.51 -20.43 9.42
CA GLU A 278 -17.35 -19.38 8.43
C GLU A 278 -15.87 -19.14 8.09
N LEU A 279 -14.97 -19.17 9.08
CA LEU A 279 -13.53 -19.07 8.86
C LEU A 279 -13.01 -20.17 7.93
N LYS A 280 -13.47 -21.42 8.14
CA LYS A 280 -13.16 -22.57 7.29
C LYS A 280 -13.72 -22.41 5.87
N SER A 281 -14.97 -21.95 5.76
CA SER A 281 -15.61 -21.67 4.47
C SER A 281 -14.81 -20.64 3.66
N ARG A 282 -14.41 -19.53 4.30
CA ARG A 282 -13.58 -18.48 3.68
C ARG A 282 -12.21 -19.00 3.27
N ALA A 283 -11.57 -19.82 4.11
CA ALA A 283 -10.27 -20.43 3.78
C ALA A 283 -10.37 -21.33 2.54
N ALA A 284 -11.39 -22.19 2.46
CA ALA A 284 -11.63 -23.08 1.33
C ALA A 284 -11.89 -22.30 0.03
N LYS A 285 -12.68 -21.22 0.10
CA LYS A 285 -12.91 -20.34 -1.05
C LYS A 285 -11.61 -19.70 -1.56
N LEU A 286 -10.78 -19.15 -0.66
CA LEU A 286 -9.50 -18.54 -1.01
C LEU A 286 -8.51 -19.56 -1.61
N PHE A 287 -8.51 -20.79 -1.11
CA PHE A 287 -7.72 -21.87 -1.67
C PHE A 287 -8.16 -22.20 -3.10
N ASN A 288 -9.46 -22.33 -3.35
CA ASN A 288 -10.00 -22.63 -4.68
C ASN A 288 -9.72 -21.50 -5.69
N GLU A 289 -9.80 -20.24 -5.27
CA GLU A 289 -9.61 -19.08 -6.15
C GLU A 289 -8.14 -18.77 -6.44
N MET A 290 -7.27 -18.86 -5.43
CA MET A 290 -5.88 -18.38 -5.54
C MET A 290 -4.81 -19.49 -5.40
N GLY A 291 -5.20 -20.71 -5.04
CA GLY A 291 -4.25 -21.79 -4.72
C GLY A 291 -3.37 -21.49 -3.51
N LYS A 292 -3.76 -20.52 -2.65
CA LYS A 292 -3.00 -20.11 -1.48
C LYS A 292 -3.44 -20.92 -0.28
N GLU A 293 -2.75 -22.02 -0.01
CA GLU A 293 -2.89 -22.73 1.26
C GLU A 293 -2.14 -21.98 2.36
N ILE A 294 -2.60 -22.02 3.62
CA ILE A 294 -1.86 -21.49 4.76
C ILE A 294 -1.61 -22.67 5.69
N PRO A 295 -0.36 -22.95 6.11
CA PRO A 295 -0.06 -24.08 6.98
C PRO A 295 -0.92 -24.08 8.25
N ALA A 296 -1.48 -25.23 8.59
CA ALA A 296 -2.34 -25.39 9.76
C ALA A 296 -1.59 -25.04 11.04
N GLU A 297 -0.30 -25.37 11.12
CA GLU A 297 0.59 -25.08 12.24
C GLU A 297 0.67 -23.56 12.49
N ALA A 298 0.80 -22.75 11.43
CA ALA A 298 0.87 -21.30 11.54
C ALA A 298 -0.46 -20.71 12.05
N VAL A 299 -1.60 -21.25 11.61
CA VAL A 299 -2.92 -20.83 12.10
C VAL A 299 -3.12 -21.23 13.56
N ASN A 300 -2.69 -22.43 13.93
CA ASN A 300 -2.75 -22.95 15.29
C ASN A 300 -1.90 -22.11 16.25
N GLU A 301 -0.66 -21.77 15.86
CA GLU A 301 0.22 -20.89 16.64
C GLU A 301 -0.41 -19.51 16.84
N MET A 302 -0.97 -18.91 15.78
CA MET A 302 -1.66 -17.62 15.87
C MET A 302 -2.88 -17.71 16.78
N THR A 303 -3.64 -18.81 16.72
CA THR A 303 -4.83 -19.03 17.56
C THR A 303 -4.45 -19.18 19.03
N ALA A 304 -3.41 -19.96 19.33
CA ALA A 304 -2.90 -20.18 20.69
C ALA A 304 -2.50 -18.88 21.39
N ASN A 305 -1.96 -17.93 20.62
CA ASN A 305 -1.46 -16.67 21.15
C ASN A 305 -2.40 -15.48 20.91
N PHE A 306 -3.57 -15.70 20.31
CA PHE A 306 -4.51 -14.62 20.04
C PHE A 306 -5.08 -14.11 21.36
N VAL A 307 -4.92 -12.81 21.60
CA VAL A 307 -5.61 -12.07 22.64
C VAL A 307 -6.43 -10.95 22.00
N LEU A 308 -7.74 -10.92 22.30
CA LEU A 308 -8.64 -9.85 21.83
C LEU A 308 -8.15 -8.48 22.36
N PRO A 309 -8.20 -7.43 21.52
CA PRO A 309 -7.74 -6.11 21.93
C PRO A 309 -8.68 -5.48 22.96
N LEU A 310 -8.12 -4.64 23.82
CA LEU A 310 -8.86 -3.84 24.80
C LEU A 310 -8.74 -2.35 24.45
N SER A 311 -9.80 -1.56 24.69
CA SER A 311 -9.69 -0.11 24.59
C SER A 311 -8.78 0.41 25.72
N LYS A 312 -8.23 1.61 25.54
CA LYS A 312 -7.34 2.24 26.52
C LYS A 312 -8.02 2.51 27.87
N ASP A 313 -9.35 2.67 27.86
CA ASP A 313 -10.16 2.99 29.05
C ASP A 313 -10.56 1.73 29.86
N MET A 314 -10.31 0.53 29.33
CA MET A 314 -10.62 -0.73 30.02
C MET A 314 -9.58 -1.06 31.09
N PRO A 315 -9.99 -1.66 32.23
CA PRO A 315 -9.06 -2.09 33.29
C PRO A 315 -7.95 -2.99 32.75
N HIS A 316 -6.72 -2.75 33.20
CA HIS A 316 -5.51 -3.51 32.81
C HIS A 316 -5.16 -3.45 31.31
N SER A 317 -5.79 -2.56 30.54
CA SER A 317 -5.36 -2.29 29.17
C SER A 317 -4.00 -1.58 29.18
N LYS A 318 -3.13 -2.01 28.28
CA LYS A 318 -1.87 -1.33 27.93
C LYS A 318 -1.85 -0.96 26.46
N GLU A 319 -3.00 -1.09 25.79
CA GLU A 319 -3.12 -0.90 24.35
C GLU A 319 -3.65 0.51 24.07
N PRO A 320 -3.06 1.23 23.09
CA PRO A 320 -3.36 2.63 22.86
C PRO A 320 -4.61 2.84 22.01
N PHE A 321 -5.64 1.98 22.13
CA PHE A 321 -6.84 2.04 21.30
C PHE A 321 -7.88 2.99 21.89
N ASP A 322 -8.24 4.03 21.14
CA ASP A 322 -9.36 4.92 21.46
C ASP A 322 -10.70 4.20 21.29
N GLU A 323 -10.77 3.26 20.34
CA GLU A 323 -12.02 2.57 19.99
C GLU A 323 -11.73 1.13 19.53
N VAL A 324 -12.60 0.19 19.94
CA VAL A 324 -12.55 -1.23 19.56
C VAL A 324 -13.86 -1.61 18.89
N ILE A 325 -13.81 -1.95 17.61
CA ILE A 325 -14.97 -2.31 16.81
C ILE A 325 -14.94 -3.82 16.55
N PHE A 326 -15.99 -4.51 16.95
CA PHE A 326 -16.24 -5.90 16.58
C PHE A 326 -17.26 -5.95 15.45
N THR A 327 -16.90 -6.56 14.31
CA THR A 327 -17.71 -6.46 13.08
C THR A 327 -18.68 -7.62 12.87
N GLU A 328 -18.46 -8.77 13.51
CA GLU A 328 -19.23 -10.00 13.28
C GLU A 328 -19.82 -10.54 14.58
N LEU A 329 -18.96 -10.97 15.50
CA LEU A 329 -19.38 -11.44 16.83
C LEU A 329 -19.21 -10.32 17.86
N SER A 330 -20.09 -10.26 18.86
CA SER A 330 -19.86 -9.40 20.01
C SER A 330 -18.56 -9.79 20.73
N ARG A 331 -18.00 -8.87 21.54
CA ARG A 331 -16.77 -9.14 22.30
C ARG A 331 -16.86 -10.42 23.14
N ASP A 332 -17.99 -10.63 23.81
CA ASP A 332 -18.16 -11.77 24.72
C ASP A 332 -18.32 -13.09 23.95
N GLU A 333 -19.02 -13.07 22.81
CA GLU A 333 -19.11 -14.22 21.91
C GLU A 333 -17.76 -14.56 21.27
N ALA A 334 -17.02 -13.54 20.83
CA ALA A 334 -15.68 -13.69 20.28
C ALA A 334 -14.72 -14.26 21.33
N GLN A 335 -14.80 -13.81 22.59
CA GLN A 335 -13.97 -14.33 23.67
C GLN A 335 -14.29 -15.80 23.96
N ARG A 336 -15.57 -16.16 24.12
CA ARG A 336 -15.99 -17.56 24.33
C ARG A 336 -15.53 -18.47 23.20
N THR A 337 -15.74 -18.02 21.95
CA THR A 337 -15.34 -18.77 20.75
C THR A 337 -13.83 -18.94 20.69
N LEU A 338 -13.06 -17.90 21.02
CA LEU A 338 -11.61 -17.95 21.05
C LEU A 338 -11.09 -18.92 22.12
N ASP A 339 -11.66 -18.89 23.33
CA ASP A 339 -11.30 -19.79 24.41
C ASP A 339 -11.57 -21.26 24.00
N ASP A 340 -12.70 -21.52 23.36
CA ASP A 340 -13.04 -22.86 22.85
C ASP A 340 -12.08 -23.30 21.73
N MET A 341 -11.76 -22.40 20.80
CA MET A 341 -10.75 -22.66 19.76
C MET A 341 -9.38 -22.99 20.37
N GLN A 342 -8.95 -22.27 21.40
CA GLN A 342 -7.68 -22.50 22.08
C GLN A 342 -7.66 -23.84 22.84
N ARG A 343 -8.79 -24.25 23.43
CA ARG A 343 -8.91 -25.54 24.15
C ARG A 343 -8.76 -26.75 23.24
N VAL A 344 -9.23 -26.65 21.99
CA VAL A 344 -9.20 -27.76 21.01
C VAL A 344 -7.92 -27.81 20.19
N LEU A 345 -6.99 -26.86 20.39
CA LEU A 345 -5.70 -26.91 19.71
C LEU A 345 -4.95 -28.20 20.09
N PRO A 346 -4.19 -28.78 19.14
CA PRO A 346 -3.34 -29.92 19.44
C PRO A 346 -2.43 -29.57 20.61
N ARG A 347 -2.57 -30.26 21.74
CA ARG A 347 -1.59 -30.13 22.82
C ARG A 347 -0.29 -30.69 22.27
N ASN A 348 0.73 -29.86 22.14
CA ASN A 348 2.09 -30.35 21.98
C ASN A 348 2.39 -31.18 23.23
N VAL A 349 2.26 -32.51 23.12
CA VAL A 349 2.78 -33.44 24.12
C VAL A 349 4.29 -33.39 23.96
N THR A 350 4.94 -32.43 24.60
CA THR A 350 6.34 -32.62 24.99
C THR A 350 6.33 -33.65 26.11
N PRO A 351 6.94 -34.85 25.96
CA PRO A 351 7.13 -35.73 27.08
C PRO A 351 8.03 -35.01 28.08
N SER A 352 7.63 -34.99 29.35
CA SER A 352 8.49 -34.56 30.44
C SER A 352 9.65 -35.54 30.55
N TYR A 353 10.79 -35.22 29.94
CA TYR A 353 12.08 -35.79 30.33
C TYR A 353 12.87 -34.73 31.07
N GLY A 354 13.37 -35.13 32.23
CA GLY A 354 14.01 -34.29 33.21
C GLY A 354 15.23 -33.53 32.67
N ASN A 355 15.37 -32.34 33.23
CA ASN A 355 16.59 -31.56 33.43
C ASN A 355 17.88 -32.14 32.81
N SER A 356 18.24 -31.66 31.63
CA SER A 356 19.64 -31.45 31.21
C SER A 356 19.65 -30.52 29.99
N GLY A 357 20.52 -29.51 30.04
CA GLY A 357 20.46 -28.33 29.18
C GLY A 357 20.63 -28.64 27.69
N ASN A 358 19.70 -28.13 26.88
CA ASN A 358 19.93 -27.74 25.50
C ASN A 358 18.86 -26.73 25.06
N GLN A 359 19.20 -25.45 25.13
CA GLN A 359 18.42 -24.36 24.53
C GLN A 359 18.41 -24.54 23.02
N LYS A 360 17.28 -25.01 22.45
CA LYS A 360 16.96 -24.74 21.05
C LYS A 360 16.42 -23.32 20.94
N HIS A 361 17.31 -22.39 20.62
CA HIS A 361 16.98 -21.01 20.28
C HIS A 361 16.10 -20.96 19.02
N TYR A 362 14.79 -20.77 19.19
CA TYR A 362 14.05 -19.95 18.21
C TYR A 362 14.39 -18.49 18.55
N SER A 363 15.30 -17.94 17.76
CA SER A 363 15.85 -16.61 17.96
C SER A 363 14.78 -15.53 17.78
N SER A 364 14.31 -15.02 18.92
CA SER A 364 13.99 -13.61 19.09
C SER A 364 15.25 -12.77 18.81
N THR A 365 15.41 -12.26 17.59
CA THR A 365 16.39 -11.20 17.29
C THR A 365 15.80 -9.83 17.60
N TYR A 366 15.79 -9.46 18.88
CA TYR A 366 15.69 -8.07 19.33
C TYR A 366 16.51 -7.90 20.63
N ALA A 367 17.81 -7.71 20.49
CA ALA A 367 18.67 -6.86 21.34
C ALA A 367 20.13 -6.99 20.87
N GLY A 368 20.81 -5.86 20.70
CA GLY A 368 22.25 -5.81 20.46
C GLY A 368 22.63 -4.87 19.31
N THR A 369 23.04 -3.66 19.66
CA THR A 369 23.76 -2.74 18.78
C THR A 369 24.95 -3.44 18.12
N ALA A 370 24.84 -3.70 16.82
CA ALA A 370 25.95 -4.05 15.94
C ALA A 370 25.74 -3.28 14.62
N ALA A 371 26.84 -2.84 14.02
CA ALA A 371 26.90 -1.94 12.86
C ALA A 371 25.99 -2.38 11.69
N PRO A 372 25.50 -1.45 10.84
CA PRO A 372 24.54 -1.79 9.80
C PRO A 372 25.21 -2.72 8.78
N LEU A 373 24.66 -3.93 8.62
CA LEU A 373 24.91 -4.76 7.44
C LEU A 373 24.08 -4.17 6.29
N ASP A 374 24.78 -3.58 5.34
CA ASP A 374 24.23 -3.04 4.10
C ASP A 374 23.77 -4.19 3.19
N PRO A 375 22.47 -4.30 2.83
CA PRO A 375 21.96 -5.41 2.02
C PRO A 375 22.40 -5.36 0.55
N GLU A 376 23.09 -4.31 0.09
CA GLU A 376 23.63 -4.27 -1.28
C GLU A 376 24.66 -5.38 -1.55
N ALA A 377 25.28 -5.95 -0.51
CA ALA A 377 26.35 -6.93 -0.68
C ALA A 377 25.89 -8.41 -0.82
N THR A 378 24.71 -8.80 -0.31
CA THR A 378 24.36 -10.23 -0.15
C THR A 378 23.39 -10.80 -1.17
N CYS A 379 22.76 -9.98 -2.02
CA CYS A 379 21.95 -10.48 -3.15
C CYS A 379 22.76 -10.85 -4.39
N ALA A 380 24.08 -10.63 -4.41
CA ALA A 380 24.89 -10.72 -5.63
C ALA A 380 25.51 -12.10 -5.92
N ASN A 381 25.54 -13.03 -4.94
CA ASN A 381 26.24 -14.30 -5.08
C ASN A 381 25.33 -15.49 -4.73
N GLN A 382 24.98 -16.25 -5.76
CA GLN A 382 24.69 -17.69 -5.82
C GLN A 382 23.52 -17.97 -6.78
N VAL A 383 23.84 -17.92 -8.08
CA VAL A 383 23.18 -18.77 -9.07
C VAL A 383 24.33 -19.41 -9.85
N GLU A 384 24.74 -20.58 -9.39
CA GLU A 384 25.58 -21.47 -10.16
C GLU A 384 24.94 -22.86 -10.11
N VAL A 385 24.92 -23.48 -11.29
CA VAL A 385 24.76 -24.90 -11.60
C VAL A 385 23.35 -25.43 -11.94
N ASN A 386 23.27 -25.75 -13.25
CA ASN A 386 22.41 -26.65 -14.05
C ASN A 386 21.00 -26.21 -14.45
#